data_AF-A0A0J6TEP9-F1
#
_entry.id   AF-A0A0J6TEP9-F1
#
_cell.length_a   1.000
_cell.length_b   1.000
_cell.length_c   1.000
_cell.angle_alpha   90.00
_cell.angle_beta   90.00
_cell.angle_gamma   90.00
#
_symmetry.space_group_name_H-M   'P 1'
#
loop_
_entity.id
_entity.type
_entity.pdbx_description
1 polymer ?
#
loop_
_entity_poly.entity_id
_entity_poly.type
_entity_poly.pdbx_seq_one_letter_code
_entity_poly.pdbx_strand_id
1 'polypeptide(L)'
;MYEVRRDPTELRGCVEVRRLLVEALGGRRRDPRVAGIVTVGRQVLAAAEADGTRSGLAASGVEMIPDLCWCSISRPVFPAHARTVITTSGKYAHYGPGLSGCAVRLGTLTDCADALVSGRAPVTVPEWLA
;
A
#
# COMPACT_ATOMS: atom_id res chain seq x y z
N MET A 1 0.06 0.14 -6.43
CA MET A 1 -0.61 0.92 -7.49
C MET A 1 -0.70 0.03 -8.71
N TYR A 2 -1.91 -0.40 -9.06
CA TYR A 2 -2.20 -1.02 -10.36
C TYR A 2 -3.44 -0.31 -10.93
N GLU A 3 -3.40 -0.04 -12.22
CA GLU A 3 -4.42 0.68 -13.00
C GLU A 3 -5.62 -0.24 -13.23
N VAL A 4 -6.85 0.27 -13.14
CA VAL A 4 -8.04 -0.50 -13.51
C VAL A 4 -8.13 -0.54 -15.04
N ARG A 5 -7.62 -1.61 -15.64
CA ARG A 5 -7.82 -1.97 -17.05
C ARG A 5 -8.47 -3.35 -17.16
N ARG A 6 -9.32 -3.51 -18.18
CA ARG A 6 -10.33 -4.58 -18.32
C ARG A 6 -9.74 -5.95 -18.76
N ASP A 7 -8.67 -6.44 -18.11
CA ASP A 7 -8.11 -7.77 -18.40
C ASP A 7 -8.30 -8.75 -17.21
N PRO A 8 -8.94 -9.92 -17.41
CA PRO A 8 -9.12 -10.95 -16.38
C PRO A 8 -7.83 -11.61 -15.87
N THR A 9 -6.68 -11.48 -16.56
CA THR A 9 -5.38 -11.96 -16.05
C THR A 9 -4.74 -11.01 -15.04
N GLU A 10 -4.91 -9.69 -15.19
CA GLU A 10 -4.41 -8.69 -14.24
C GLU A 10 -5.25 -8.62 -12.95
N LEU A 11 -6.53 -9.01 -13.03
CA LEU A 11 -7.38 -9.16 -11.86
C LEU A 11 -6.81 -10.18 -10.86
N ARG A 12 -6.15 -11.26 -11.35
CA ARG A 12 -5.45 -12.23 -10.50
C ARG A 12 -4.25 -11.61 -9.79
N GLY A 13 -3.46 -10.80 -10.47
CA GLY A 13 -2.32 -10.10 -9.86
C GLY A 13 -2.76 -9.15 -8.73
N CYS A 14 -3.88 -8.43 -8.92
CA CYS A 14 -4.45 -7.58 -7.87
C CYS A 14 -4.99 -8.37 -6.67
N VAL A 15 -5.56 -9.55 -6.91
CA VAL A 15 -6.02 -10.49 -5.86
C VAL A 15 -4.82 -11.03 -5.08
N GLU A 16 -3.72 -11.34 -5.75
CA GLU A 16 -2.54 -11.92 -5.12
C GLU A 16 -1.85 -10.92 -4.19
N VAL A 17 -1.59 -9.70 -4.67
CA VAL A 17 -0.87 -8.68 -3.88
C VAL A 17 -1.59 -8.34 -2.57
N ARG A 18 -2.93 -8.31 -2.55
CA ARG A 18 -3.68 -8.03 -1.31
C ARG A 18 -3.60 -9.19 -0.31
N ARG A 19 -3.57 -10.44 -0.79
CA ARG A 19 -3.44 -11.63 0.05
C ARG A 19 -2.04 -11.74 0.62
N LEU A 20 -1.03 -11.53 -0.22
CA LEU A 20 0.36 -11.45 0.21
C LEU A 20 0.56 -10.37 1.28
N LEU A 21 -0.18 -9.25 1.24
CA LEU A 21 -0.11 -8.25 2.30
C LEU A 21 -0.75 -8.73 3.60
N VAL A 22 -1.89 -9.42 3.55
CA VAL A 22 -2.50 -10.04 4.74
C VAL A 22 -1.53 -11.06 5.36
N GLU A 23 -0.92 -11.90 4.53
CA GLU A 23 0.06 -12.91 4.96
C GLU A 23 1.30 -12.25 5.56
N ALA A 24 1.87 -11.24 4.90
CA ALA A 24 3.03 -10.50 5.39
C ALA A 24 2.73 -9.79 6.71
N LEU A 25 1.51 -9.26 6.91
CA LEU A 25 1.10 -8.69 8.19
C LEU A 25 0.95 -9.78 9.26
N GLY A 26 0.49 -10.98 8.90
CA GLY A 26 0.41 -12.12 9.82
C GLY A 26 -0.46 -11.83 11.06
N GLY A 27 -1.52 -11.03 10.88
CA GLY A 27 -2.40 -10.57 11.96
C GLY A 27 -1.84 -9.44 12.84
N ARG A 28 -0.60 -8.98 12.59
CA ARG A 28 -0.01 -7.84 13.30
C ARG A 28 -0.71 -6.54 12.90
N ARG A 29 -0.95 -5.67 13.88
CA ARG A 29 -1.54 -4.35 13.63
C ARG A 29 -0.45 -3.35 13.27
N ARG A 30 -0.80 -2.37 12.43
CA ARG A 30 0.08 -1.23 12.14
C ARG A 30 0.40 -0.43 13.41
N ASP A 31 1.56 0.22 13.42
CA ASP A 31 1.88 1.27 14.37
C ASP A 31 0.81 2.38 14.28
N PRO A 32 0.24 2.85 15.41
CA PRO A 32 -0.80 3.87 15.41
C PRO A 32 -0.41 5.17 14.68
N ARG A 33 0.89 5.48 14.61
CA ARG A 33 1.45 6.69 13.99
C ARG A 33 1.61 6.57 12.48
N VAL A 34 1.47 5.37 11.90
CA VAL A 34 1.61 5.14 10.45
C VAL A 34 0.25 4.87 9.84
N ALA A 35 -0.09 5.51 8.72
CA ALA A 35 -1.28 5.15 7.97
C ALA A 35 -0.99 4.01 6.98
N GLY A 36 -1.87 3.01 6.92
CA GLY A 36 -1.85 2.00 5.86
C GLY A 36 -2.99 2.23 4.88
N ILE A 37 -2.67 2.57 3.63
CA ILE A 37 -3.65 2.85 2.58
C ILE A 37 -3.36 1.96 1.38
N VAL A 38 -4.37 1.23 0.93
CA VAL A 38 -4.36 0.40 -0.27
C VAL A 38 -5.44 0.92 -1.20
N THR A 39 -5.06 1.43 -2.37
CA THR A 39 -6.02 1.88 -3.38
C THR A 39 -6.26 0.79 -4.41
N VAL A 40 -7.53 0.51 -4.72
CA VAL A 40 -7.95 -0.56 -5.64
C VAL A 40 -9.16 -0.13 -6.47
N GLY A 41 -9.41 -0.81 -7.59
CA GLY A 41 -10.67 -0.63 -8.32
C GLY A 41 -11.86 -1.32 -7.64
N ARG A 42 -13.09 -0.90 -7.97
CA ARG A 42 -14.34 -1.49 -7.42
C ARG A 42 -14.41 -3.02 -7.49
N GLN A 43 -14.01 -3.61 -8.62
CA GLN A 43 -14.07 -5.06 -8.81
C GLN A 43 -13.11 -5.80 -7.86
N VAL A 44 -11.91 -5.24 -7.65
CA VAL A 44 -10.92 -5.79 -6.72
C VAL A 44 -11.42 -5.64 -5.29
N LEU A 45 -12.05 -4.51 -4.96
CA LEU A 45 -12.64 -4.31 -3.64
C LEU A 45 -13.76 -5.31 -3.35
N ALA A 46 -14.69 -5.50 -4.29
CA ALA A 46 -15.77 -6.48 -4.17
C ALA A 46 -15.23 -7.91 -4.00
N ALA A 47 -14.18 -8.27 -4.76
CA ALA A 47 -13.53 -9.56 -4.59
C ALA A 47 -12.82 -9.69 -3.24
N ALA A 48 -12.24 -8.60 -2.69
CA ALA A 48 -11.61 -8.59 -1.38
C ALA A 48 -12.61 -8.66 -0.23
N GLU A 49 -13.83 -8.17 -0.45
CA GLU A 49 -14.95 -8.35 0.48
C GLU A 49 -15.43 -9.80 0.47
N ALA A 50 -15.62 -10.37 -0.73
CA ALA A 50 -16.11 -11.73 -0.91
C ALA A 50 -15.17 -12.79 -0.32
N ASP A 51 -13.85 -12.59 -0.38
CA ASP A 51 -12.85 -13.54 0.14
C ASP A 51 -12.30 -13.19 1.53
N GLY A 52 -12.85 -12.17 2.19
CA GLY A 52 -12.47 -11.76 3.54
C GLY A 52 -11.15 -10.96 3.63
N THR A 53 -10.43 -10.75 2.52
CA THR A 53 -9.18 -9.98 2.51
C THR A 53 -9.36 -8.57 3.06
N ARG A 54 -10.46 -7.89 2.70
CA ARG A 54 -10.76 -6.54 3.20
C ARG A 54 -10.85 -6.53 4.72
N SER A 55 -11.50 -7.53 5.30
CA SER A 55 -11.63 -7.67 6.75
C SER A 55 -10.28 -7.92 7.43
N GLY A 56 -9.44 -8.81 6.87
CA GLY A 56 -8.11 -9.08 7.40
C GLY A 56 -7.18 -7.85 7.38
N LEU A 57 -7.23 -7.07 6.31
CA LEU A 57 -6.50 -5.79 6.22
C LEU A 57 -7.04 -4.76 7.21
N ALA A 58 -8.36 -4.62 7.32
CA ALA A 58 -8.99 -3.72 8.26
C ALA A 58 -8.67 -4.07 9.73
N ALA A 59 -8.63 -5.37 10.07
CA ALA A 59 -8.24 -5.85 11.40
C ALA A 59 -6.80 -5.42 11.77
N SER A 60 -5.92 -5.38 10.77
CA SER A 60 -4.53 -4.90 10.87
C SER A 60 -4.41 -3.37 10.83
N GLY A 61 -5.52 -2.64 10.64
CA GLY A 61 -5.58 -1.18 10.58
C GLY A 61 -5.26 -0.59 9.20
N VAL A 62 -5.27 -1.39 8.14
CA VAL A 62 -5.06 -0.96 6.75
C VAL A 62 -6.40 -0.61 6.10
N GLU A 63 -6.48 0.57 5.49
CA GLU A 63 -7.65 1.06 4.81
C GLU A 63 -7.59 0.74 3.31
N MET A 64 -8.64 0.12 2.79
CA MET A 64 -8.82 -0.07 1.35
C MET A 64 -9.72 1.01 0.78
N ILE A 65 -9.19 1.85 -0.12
CA ILE A 65 -9.92 2.97 -0.73
C ILE A 65 -10.20 2.64 -2.20
N PRO A 66 -11.47 2.55 -2.62
CA PRO A 66 -11.82 2.31 -4.02
C PRO A 66 -11.56 3.54 -4.89
N ASP A 67 -11.18 3.29 -6.15
CA ASP A 67 -11.12 4.26 -7.26
C ASP A 67 -10.31 5.54 -6.98
N LEU A 68 -9.33 5.45 -6.09
CA LEU A 68 -8.43 6.55 -5.77
C LEU A 68 -7.08 6.37 -6.48
N CYS A 69 -6.72 7.32 -7.36
CA CYS A 69 -5.36 7.44 -7.85
C CYS A 69 -4.49 8.15 -6.80
N TRP A 70 -3.32 7.59 -6.50
CA TRP A 70 -2.31 8.30 -5.69
C TRP A 70 -1.85 9.63 -6.30
N CYS A 71 -2.01 9.81 -7.60
CA CYS A 71 -1.75 11.07 -8.28
C CYS A 71 -2.73 12.20 -7.91
N SER A 72 -3.90 11.84 -7.37
CA SER A 72 -4.97 12.77 -7.02
C SER A 72 -5.34 12.71 -5.54
N ILE A 73 -4.57 11.97 -4.73
CA ILE A 73 -4.81 11.91 -3.30
C ILE A 73 -4.48 13.26 -2.65
N SER A 74 -5.41 13.78 -1.87
CA SER A 74 -5.26 15.04 -1.14
C SER A 74 -5.39 14.80 0.36
N ARG A 75 -4.89 15.75 1.14
CA ARG A 75 -5.12 15.77 2.59
C ARG A 75 -6.62 16.07 2.83
N PRO A 76 -7.30 15.40 3.79
CA PRO A 76 -6.73 14.54 4.83
C PRO A 76 -6.69 13.04 4.51
N VAL A 77 -7.17 12.60 3.33
CA VAL A 77 -7.10 11.18 2.92
C VAL A 77 -5.63 10.75 2.85
N PHE A 78 -4.78 11.60 2.27
CA PHE A 78 -3.36 11.56 2.54
C PHE A 78 -3.10 12.10 3.97
N PRO A 79 -2.44 11.36 4.87
CA PRO A 79 -2.35 11.74 6.28
C PRO A 79 -1.70 13.12 6.47
N ALA A 80 -2.37 14.02 7.18
CA ALA A 80 -1.99 15.43 7.38
C ALA A 80 -0.56 15.64 7.93
N HIS A 81 -0.02 14.65 8.65
CA HIS A 81 1.32 14.73 9.25
C HIS A 81 2.33 13.76 8.63
N ALA A 82 1.97 13.10 7.53
CA ALA A 82 2.91 12.25 6.80
C ALA A 82 4.09 13.09 6.30
N ARG A 83 5.29 12.58 6.59
CA ARG A 83 6.59 13.10 6.13
C ARG A 83 7.32 12.13 5.20
N THR A 84 6.99 10.86 5.28
CA THR A 84 7.61 9.78 4.52
C THR A 84 6.55 8.80 4.05
N VAL A 85 6.68 8.33 2.81
CA VAL A 85 5.87 7.26 2.23
C VAL A 85 6.81 6.15 1.79
N ILE A 86 6.46 4.91 2.14
CA ILE A 86 7.01 3.72 1.47
C ILE A 86 5.94 3.17 0.54
N THR A 87 6.34 2.77 -0.67
CA THR A 87 5.39 2.28 -1.69
C THR A 87 6.01 1.17 -2.52
N THR A 88 5.16 0.26 -3.00
CA THR A 88 5.52 -0.74 -4.03
C THR A 88 5.42 -0.19 -5.46
N SER A 89 4.95 1.05 -5.63
CA SER A 89 4.79 1.67 -6.95
C SER A 89 6.05 2.41 -7.38
N GLY A 90 6.73 1.90 -8.41
CA GLY A 90 7.83 2.63 -9.06
C GLY A 90 7.39 4.00 -9.60
N LYS A 91 6.18 4.08 -10.17
CA LYS A 91 5.60 5.34 -10.67
C LYS A 91 5.44 6.36 -9.54
N TYR A 92 4.78 5.99 -8.43
CA TYR A 92 4.62 6.91 -7.28
C TYR A 92 5.95 7.21 -6.58
N ALA A 93 6.88 6.25 -6.52
CA ALA A 93 8.22 6.52 -6.00
C ALA A 93 8.93 7.64 -6.78
N HIS A 94 8.69 7.71 -8.09
CA HIS A 94 9.23 8.76 -8.95
C HIS A 94 8.53 10.11 -8.77
N TYR A 95 7.20 10.20 -8.94
CA TYR A 95 6.49 11.49 -8.95
C TYR A 95 5.92 11.92 -7.59
N GLY A 96 5.78 10.99 -6.64
CA GLY A 96 5.15 11.21 -5.33
C GLY A 96 5.80 12.30 -4.48
N PRO A 97 7.13 12.50 -4.48
CA PRO A 97 7.76 13.61 -3.76
C PRO A 97 7.21 14.97 -4.20
N GLY A 98 7.03 15.19 -5.51
CA GLY A 98 6.50 16.44 -6.06
C GLY A 98 5.03 16.69 -5.74
N LEU A 99 4.24 15.64 -5.50
CA LEU A 99 2.81 15.77 -5.19
C LEU A 99 2.52 15.90 -3.68
N SER A 100 3.25 15.16 -2.85
CA SER A 100 2.94 15.02 -1.43
C SER A 100 3.81 15.89 -0.51
N GLY A 101 4.96 16.37 -1.03
CA GLY A 101 6.02 16.98 -0.23
C GLY A 101 6.69 16.00 0.75
N CYS A 102 6.41 14.71 0.64
CA CYS A 102 7.02 13.67 1.47
C CYS A 102 8.26 13.09 0.80
N ALA A 103 9.21 12.62 1.61
CA ALA A 103 10.21 11.69 1.12
C ALA A 103 9.51 10.38 0.71
N VAL A 104 9.81 9.85 -0.47
CA VAL A 104 9.22 8.59 -0.95
C VAL A 104 10.30 7.54 -1.11
N ARG A 105 10.03 6.33 -0.59
CA ARG A 105 10.91 5.16 -0.70
C ARG A 105 10.19 4.08 -1.49
N LEU A 106 10.87 3.54 -2.50
CA LEU A 106 10.43 2.32 -3.17
C LEU A 106 10.84 1.13 -2.31
N GLY A 107 9.92 0.19 -2.08
CA GLY A 107 10.19 -1.03 -1.35
C GLY A 107 9.34 -2.18 -1.86
N THR A 108 9.65 -3.39 -1.39
CA THR A 108 8.83 -4.57 -1.62
C THR A 108 7.53 -4.50 -0.80
N LEU A 109 6.63 -5.46 -1.04
CA LEU A 109 5.42 -5.57 -0.24
C LEU A 109 5.74 -5.92 1.22
N THR A 110 6.74 -6.76 1.44
CA THR A 110 7.26 -7.12 2.76
C THR A 110 7.83 -5.90 3.47
N ASP A 111 8.63 -5.07 2.79
CA ASP A 111 9.15 -3.82 3.35
C ASP A 111 8.01 -2.88 3.78
N CYS A 112 6.94 -2.79 2.99
CA CYS A 112 5.76 -2.02 3.35
C CYS A 112 5.05 -2.60 4.59
N ALA A 113 4.89 -3.92 4.67
CA ALA A 113 4.30 -4.59 5.83
C ALA A 113 5.12 -4.38 7.11
N ASP A 114 6.44 -4.51 7.02
CA ASP A 114 7.34 -4.29 8.16
C ASP A 114 7.36 -2.83 8.59
N ALA A 115 7.31 -1.88 7.64
CA ALA A 115 7.19 -0.46 7.95
C ALA A 115 5.85 -0.11 8.60
N LEU A 116 4.75 -0.75 8.16
CA LEU A 116 3.44 -0.60 8.79
C LEU A 116 3.48 -1.01 10.25
N VAL A 117 4.11 -2.14 10.57
CA VAL A 117 4.16 -2.68 11.93
C VAL A 117 5.18 -1.96 12.81
N SER A 118 6.37 -1.66 12.29
CA SER A 118 7.49 -1.10 13.07
C SER A 118 7.47 0.43 13.19
N GLY A 119 6.70 1.11 12.35
CA GLY A 119 6.75 2.56 12.25
C GLY A 119 7.98 3.10 11.51
N ARG A 120 8.83 2.23 10.95
CA ARG A 120 10.13 2.60 10.37
C ARG A 120 10.31 1.95 9.01
N ALA A 121 10.74 2.73 8.02
CA ALA A 121 11.10 2.17 6.73
C ALA A 121 12.45 1.42 6.83
N PRO A 122 12.62 0.27 6.16
CA PRO A 122 13.84 -0.52 6.24
C PRO A 122 15.08 0.27 5.81
N VAL A 123 16.17 0.20 6.56
CA VAL A 123 17.43 0.92 6.26
C VAL A 123 18.32 0.13 5.28
N THR A 124 17.89 -1.08 4.91
CA THR A 124 18.63 -1.99 4.05
C THR A 124 18.92 -1.36 2.69
N VAL A 125 20.21 -1.30 2.36
CA VAL A 125 20.67 -1.04 1.00
C VAL A 125 20.54 -2.35 0.21
N PRO A 126 20.20 -2.28 -1.10
CA PRO A 126 20.23 -3.46 -1.94
C PRO A 126 21.61 -4.13 -1.90
N GLU A 127 21.68 -5.47 -2.00
CA GLU A 127 22.95 -6.21 -1.93
C GLU A 127 24.00 -5.74 -2.94
N TRP A 128 23.57 -5.25 -4.11
CA TRP A 128 24.47 -4.73 -5.14
C TRP A 128 25.10 -3.37 -4.79
N LEU A 129 24.66 -2.74 -3.70
CA LEU A 129 25.12 -1.44 -3.20
C LEU A 129 25.82 -1.55 -1.83
N ALA A 130 25.99 -2.78 -1.32
CA ALA A 130 26.63 -3.08 -0.03
C ALA A 130 28.15 -3.20 -0.14
#